data_AF-A0AAN0JAI8-F1
#
_entry.id   AF-A0AAN0JAI8-F1
#
_cell.length_a   1.000
_cell.length_b   1.000
_cell.length_c   1.000
_cell.angle_alpha   90.00
_cell.angle_beta   90.00
_cell.angle_gamma   90.00
#
_symmetry.space_group_name_H-M   'P 1'
#
loop_
_entity.id
_entity.type
_entity.pdbx_description
1 polymer ?
#
loop_
_entity_poly.entity_id
_entity_poly.type
_entity_poly.pdbx_seq_one_letter_code
_entity_poly.pdbx_strand_id
1 'polypeptide(L)'
;MPCFLFVAAINFSIDILLEFTDFVMSLFGNDSDGFGFTGNVNAPTYAAALAIEAVAGLVANFTVLAITLYQRNSFKQSSTIFFTSLLLANLIMVIYILITSITIGTEEWIVGSTHEEKTATCAFFAYMSWNSYMTMSMTIAAISFDRFLFIVKPHLHKSFMKPQVALFVTIGIWLLSGVINTTPFYGLGEYGYASYFGLCSSLLDRKGLCRANLK
;
A
#
# COMPACT_ATOMS: atom_id res chain seq x y z
N MET A 1 -4.89 -0.74 27.57
CA MET A 1 -5.60 -1.17 26.34
C MET A 1 -5.03 -0.67 25.00
N PRO A 2 -4.42 0.53 24.84
CA PRO A 2 -3.96 0.97 23.51
C PRO A 2 -2.74 0.19 22.98
N CYS A 3 -1.92 -0.40 23.85
CA CYS A 3 -0.73 -1.16 23.43
C CYS A 3 -1.07 -2.43 22.64
N PHE A 4 -2.17 -3.12 22.96
CA PHE A 4 -2.57 -4.37 22.30
C PHE A 4 -3.09 -4.10 20.88
N LEU A 5 -3.94 -3.08 20.71
CA LEU A 5 -4.42 -2.66 19.39
C LEU A 5 -3.30 -2.10 18.52
N PHE A 6 -2.32 -1.42 19.13
CA PHE A 6 -1.15 -0.91 18.44
C PHE A 6 -0.23 -2.03 17.92
N VAL A 7 0.04 -3.05 18.75
CA VAL A 7 0.83 -4.22 18.33
C VAL A 7 0.07 -5.05 17.30
N ALA A 8 -1.23 -5.25 17.48
CA ALA A 8 -2.05 -5.99 16.52
C ALA A 8 -2.10 -5.31 15.15
N ALA A 9 -2.26 -4.00 15.07
CA ALA A 9 -2.28 -3.27 13.80
C ALA A 9 -0.90 -3.13 13.15
N ILE A 10 0.19 -3.08 13.94
CA ILE A 10 1.55 -3.16 13.39
C ILE A 10 1.83 -4.55 12.85
N ASN A 11 1.52 -5.60 13.60
CA ASN A 11 1.69 -6.98 13.13
C ASN A 11 0.84 -7.21 11.88
N PHE A 12 -0.41 -6.77 11.87
CA PHE A 12 -1.29 -6.87 10.71
C PHE A 12 -0.77 -6.06 9.50
N SER A 13 -0.20 -4.86 9.71
CA SER A 13 0.43 -4.09 8.63
C SER A 13 1.72 -4.73 8.12
N ILE A 14 2.48 -5.38 9.01
CA ILE A 14 3.69 -6.14 8.67
C ILE A 14 3.30 -7.42 7.93
N ASP A 15 2.24 -8.10 8.34
CA ASP A 15 1.68 -9.28 7.69
C ASP A 15 1.19 -8.91 6.27
N ILE A 16 0.44 -7.80 6.11
CA ILE A 16 0.07 -7.28 4.77
C ILE A 16 1.31 -6.97 3.92
N LEU A 17 2.32 -6.32 4.50
CA LEU A 17 3.56 -6.00 3.78
C LEU A 17 4.33 -7.27 3.41
N LEU A 18 4.39 -8.24 4.31
CA LEU A 18 5.06 -9.53 4.11
C LEU A 18 4.33 -10.35 3.07
N GLU A 19 3.01 -10.48 3.15
CA GLU A 19 2.19 -11.14 2.13
C GLU A 19 2.28 -10.43 0.78
N PHE A 20 2.28 -9.09 0.75
CA PHE A 20 2.49 -8.34 -0.49
C PHE A 20 3.91 -8.52 -1.02
N THR A 21 4.94 -8.57 -0.16
CA THR A 21 6.32 -8.83 -0.61
C THR A 21 6.53 -10.28 -1.01
N ASP A 22 5.94 -11.24 -0.33
CA ASP A 22 5.96 -12.66 -0.68
C ASP A 22 5.18 -12.89 -1.97
N PHE A 23 4.11 -12.13 -2.19
CA PHE A 23 3.39 -12.07 -3.45
C PHE A 23 4.27 -11.47 -4.57
N VAL A 24 4.87 -10.29 -4.38
CA VAL A 24 5.80 -9.68 -5.35
C VAL A 24 6.99 -10.61 -5.61
N MET A 25 7.55 -11.23 -4.57
CA MET A 25 8.60 -12.24 -4.67
C MET A 25 8.10 -13.51 -5.36
N SER A 26 6.81 -13.90 -5.26
CA SER A 26 6.25 -15.01 -6.02
C SER A 26 6.02 -14.66 -7.50
N LEU A 27 5.82 -13.38 -7.83
CA LEU A 27 5.77 -12.91 -9.21
C LEU A 27 7.17 -12.81 -9.85
N PHE A 28 8.21 -12.54 -9.04
CA PHE A 28 9.60 -12.39 -9.49
C PHE A 28 10.50 -13.60 -9.17
N GLY A 29 9.98 -14.59 -8.45
CA GLY A 29 10.74 -15.69 -7.87
C GLY A 29 10.44 -17.01 -8.56
N ASN A 30 11.48 -17.54 -9.20
CA ASN A 30 11.59 -18.80 -9.94
C ASN A 30 10.90 -18.84 -11.30
N ASP A 31 11.58 -18.33 -12.31
CA ASP A 31 12.11 -19.21 -13.35
C ASP A 31 13.35 -18.60 -14.01
N SER A 32 14.51 -19.22 -13.75
CA SER A 32 15.71 -19.05 -14.56
C SER A 32 15.61 -19.76 -15.92
N ASP A 33 14.46 -20.38 -16.22
CA ASP A 33 14.19 -21.06 -17.49
C ASP A 33 12.84 -20.62 -18.10
N GLY A 34 12.81 -19.42 -18.67
CA GLY A 34 11.70 -18.96 -19.52
C GLY A 34 10.64 -18.10 -18.80
N PHE A 35 10.30 -16.97 -19.42
CA PHE A 35 9.16 -16.13 -19.05
C PHE A 35 7.83 -16.87 -19.26
N GLY A 36 7.46 -17.77 -18.35
CA GLY A 36 6.20 -18.49 -18.37
C GLY A 36 5.77 -18.89 -16.96
N PHE A 37 4.56 -18.54 -16.59
CA PHE A 37 3.94 -18.90 -15.32
C PHE A 37 3.70 -20.42 -15.30
N THR A 38 4.70 -21.22 -14.92
CA THR A 38 4.52 -22.64 -14.61
C THR A 38 4.61 -22.89 -13.11
N GLY A 39 3.80 -22.18 -12.34
CA GLY A 39 3.60 -22.43 -10.90
C GLY A 39 2.13 -22.67 -10.60
N ASN A 40 1.81 -23.92 -10.27
CA ASN A 40 0.61 -24.61 -9.74
C ASN A 40 -0.57 -23.85 -9.04
N VAL A 41 -0.69 -22.53 -9.12
CA VAL A 41 -1.77 -21.72 -8.53
C VAL A 41 -2.63 -21.09 -9.63
N ASN A 42 -3.91 -21.42 -9.64
CA ASN A 42 -4.90 -20.91 -10.59
C ASN A 42 -5.33 -19.48 -10.23
N ALA A 43 -5.48 -18.61 -11.23
CA ALA A 43 -5.89 -17.21 -11.07
C ALA A 43 -7.14 -16.98 -10.19
N PRO A 44 -8.20 -17.83 -10.25
CA PRO A 44 -9.36 -17.69 -9.37
C PRO A 44 -9.06 -17.91 -7.88
N THR A 45 -8.17 -18.85 -7.54
CA THR A 45 -7.78 -19.09 -6.14
C THR A 45 -6.98 -17.91 -5.62
N TYR A 46 -6.11 -17.35 -6.47
CA TYR A 46 -5.35 -16.16 -6.13
C TYR A 46 -6.25 -14.94 -5.90
N ALA A 47 -7.22 -14.69 -6.81
CA ALA A 47 -8.22 -13.64 -6.63
C ALA A 47 -9.03 -13.80 -5.35
N ALA A 48 -9.41 -15.04 -5.00
CA ALA A 48 -10.15 -15.33 -3.77
C ALA A 48 -9.31 -15.01 -2.51
N ALA A 49 -8.04 -15.38 -2.50
CA ALA A 49 -7.14 -15.07 -1.39
C ALA A 49 -6.99 -13.55 -1.18
N LEU A 50 -6.74 -12.80 -2.27
CA LEU A 50 -6.67 -11.34 -2.22
C LEU A 50 -7.97 -10.69 -1.75
N ALA A 51 -9.12 -11.23 -2.16
CA ALA A 51 -10.42 -10.69 -1.74
C ALA A 51 -10.65 -10.89 -0.24
N ILE A 52 -10.27 -12.06 0.30
CA ILE A 52 -10.36 -12.34 1.74
C ILE A 52 -9.46 -11.37 2.52
N GLU A 53 -8.22 -11.20 2.07
CA GLU A 53 -7.26 -10.30 2.72
C GLU A 53 -7.73 -8.84 2.66
N ALA A 54 -8.22 -8.39 1.49
CA ALA A 54 -8.75 -7.04 1.35
C ALA A 54 -9.94 -6.78 2.30
N VAL A 55 -10.85 -7.75 2.46
CA VAL A 55 -11.99 -7.62 3.37
C VAL A 55 -11.55 -7.63 4.84
N ALA A 56 -10.68 -8.57 5.22
CA ALA A 56 -10.13 -8.64 6.57
C ALA A 56 -9.39 -7.35 6.93
N GLY A 57 -8.53 -6.88 6.03
CA GLY A 57 -7.76 -5.67 6.22
C GLY A 57 -8.59 -4.40 6.21
N LEU A 58 -9.63 -4.32 5.38
CA LEU A 58 -10.57 -3.20 5.44
C LEU A 58 -11.26 -3.13 6.79
N VAL A 59 -11.82 -4.25 7.28
CA VAL A 59 -12.53 -4.30 8.57
C VAL A 59 -11.58 -3.97 9.73
N ALA A 60 -10.39 -4.58 9.76
CA ALA A 60 -9.41 -4.38 10.81
C ALA A 60 -8.92 -2.93 10.87
N ASN A 61 -8.41 -2.40 9.75
CA ASN A 61 -7.87 -1.04 9.70
C ASN A 61 -8.94 0.02 9.94
N PHE A 62 -10.15 -0.17 9.38
CA PHE A 62 -11.27 0.76 9.60
C PHE A 62 -11.69 0.79 11.06
N THR A 63 -11.84 -0.37 11.71
CA THR A 63 -12.23 -0.47 13.11
C THR A 63 -11.22 0.24 14.02
N VAL A 64 -9.93 -0.03 13.82
CA VAL A 64 -8.87 0.58 14.62
C VAL A 64 -8.80 2.09 14.38
N LEU A 65 -8.95 2.54 13.12
CA LEU A 65 -8.98 3.96 12.79
C LEU A 65 -10.18 4.66 13.44
N ALA A 66 -11.37 4.07 13.36
CA ALA A 66 -12.59 4.60 13.95
C ALA A 66 -12.47 4.75 15.47
N ILE A 67 -11.94 3.73 16.16
CA ILE A 67 -11.68 3.80 17.61
C ILE A 67 -10.68 4.91 17.94
N THR A 68 -9.61 5.03 17.14
CA THR A 68 -8.58 6.04 17.34
C THR A 68 -9.12 7.46 17.14
N LEU A 69 -9.98 7.67 16.13
CA LEU A 69 -10.65 8.94 15.87
C LEU A 69 -11.68 9.30 16.94
N TYR A 70 -12.43 8.30 17.43
CA TYR A 70 -13.40 8.48 18.51
C TYR A 70 -12.72 8.92 19.81
N GLN A 71 -11.53 8.38 20.11
CA GLN A 71 -10.71 8.79 21.24
C GLN A 71 -9.90 10.05 20.91
N ARG A 72 -10.57 11.20 20.77
CA ARG A 72 -9.96 12.51 20.40
C ARG A 72 -8.73 12.90 21.24
N ASN A 73 -8.65 12.44 22.49
CA ASN A 73 -7.49 12.67 23.37
C ASN A 73 -6.21 11.91 22.93
N SER A 74 -6.34 10.91 22.05
CA SER A 74 -5.24 10.07 21.56
C SER A 74 -4.27 10.83 20.65
N PHE A 75 -4.74 11.85 19.92
CA PHE A 75 -3.90 12.70 19.04
C PHE A 75 -2.89 13.57 19.78
N LYS A 76 -2.90 13.57 21.12
CA LYS A 76 -1.88 14.24 21.93
C LYS A 76 -0.54 13.52 21.89
N GLN A 77 -0.52 12.25 21.52
CA GLN A 77 0.70 11.46 21.39
C GLN A 77 1.20 11.44 19.94
N SER A 78 2.48 11.73 19.76
CA SER A 78 3.17 11.69 18.46
C SER A 78 3.04 10.32 17.77
N SER A 79 3.12 9.24 18.54
CA SER A 79 3.00 7.87 18.02
C SER A 79 1.59 7.58 17.47
N THR A 80 0.53 8.20 18.00
CA THR A 80 -0.83 8.08 17.45
C THR A 80 -0.93 8.71 16.07
N ILE A 81 -0.24 9.83 15.82
CA ILE A 81 -0.27 10.51 14.53
C ILE A 81 0.34 9.62 13.43
N PHE A 82 1.52 9.05 13.69
CA PHE A 82 2.14 8.10 12.76
C PHE A 82 1.27 6.86 12.56
N PHE A 83 0.67 6.34 13.62
CA PHE A 83 -0.22 5.20 13.54
C PHE A 83 -1.47 5.49 12.70
N THR A 84 -2.10 6.65 12.87
CA THR A 84 -3.25 7.05 12.03
C THR A 84 -2.87 7.21 10.56
N SER A 85 -1.64 7.70 10.27
CA SER A 85 -1.12 7.76 8.91
C SER A 85 -0.94 6.36 8.32
N LEU A 86 -0.41 5.42 9.10
CA LEU A 86 -0.22 4.02 8.70
C LEU A 86 -1.57 3.35 8.41
N LEU A 87 -2.57 3.54 9.27
CA LEU A 87 -3.92 3.01 9.05
C LEU A 87 -4.57 3.60 7.80
N LEU A 88 -4.38 4.90 7.55
CA LEU A 88 -4.90 5.56 6.35
C LEU A 88 -4.27 5.01 5.07
N ALA A 89 -2.94 4.83 5.06
CA ALA A 89 -2.23 4.23 3.92
C ALA A 89 -2.64 2.77 3.68
N ASN A 90 -2.81 1.98 4.75
CA ASN A 90 -3.33 0.62 4.66
C ASN A 90 -4.75 0.59 4.07
N LEU A 91 -5.64 1.51 4.45
CA LEU A 91 -6.99 1.59 3.88
C LEU A 91 -6.98 1.83 2.36
N ILE A 92 -6.08 2.71 1.88
CA ILE A 92 -5.91 2.93 0.44
C ILE A 92 -5.40 1.65 -0.24
N MET A 93 -4.43 0.98 0.39
CA MET A 93 -3.84 -0.25 -0.17
C MET A 93 -4.86 -1.40 -0.26
N VAL A 94 -5.65 -1.64 0.80
CA VAL A 94 -6.65 -2.73 0.77
C VAL A 94 -7.78 -2.45 -0.22
N ILE A 95 -8.14 -1.18 -0.47
CA ILE A 95 -9.08 -0.81 -1.54
C ILE A 95 -8.49 -1.15 -2.92
N TYR A 96 -7.20 -0.85 -3.14
CA TYR A 96 -6.52 -1.25 -4.37
C TYR A 96 -6.49 -2.77 -4.56
N ILE A 97 -6.20 -3.53 -3.49
CA ILE A 97 -6.20 -5.00 -3.52
C ILE A 97 -7.61 -5.54 -3.83
N LEU A 98 -8.66 -4.95 -3.26
CA LEU A 98 -10.05 -5.34 -3.54
C LEU A 98 -10.44 -5.15 -5.02
N ILE A 99 -10.04 -4.04 -5.63
CA ILE A 99 -10.32 -3.78 -7.05
C ILE A 99 -9.52 -4.73 -7.93
N THR A 100 -8.27 -4.99 -7.54
CA THR A 100 -7.38 -5.91 -8.27
C THR A 100 -7.87 -7.35 -8.20
N SER A 101 -8.41 -7.80 -7.07
CA SER A 101 -8.96 -9.16 -6.95
C SER A 101 -10.16 -9.38 -7.88
N ILE A 102 -11.04 -8.40 -8.01
CA ILE A 102 -12.17 -8.45 -8.96
C ILE A 102 -11.64 -8.45 -10.39
N THR A 103 -10.67 -7.57 -10.69
CA THR A 103 -10.03 -7.45 -12.01
C THR A 103 -9.39 -8.75 -12.47
N ILE A 104 -8.73 -9.48 -11.57
CA ILE A 104 -8.14 -10.79 -11.87
C ILE A 104 -9.24 -11.82 -12.16
N GLY A 105 -10.36 -11.78 -11.43
CA GLY A 105 -11.51 -12.65 -11.68
C GLY A 105 -12.24 -12.37 -12.99
N THR A 106 -12.26 -11.10 -13.44
CA THR A 106 -12.89 -10.68 -14.70
C THR A 106 -11.92 -10.66 -15.89
N GLU A 107 -10.63 -10.85 -15.64
CA GLU A 107 -9.52 -10.70 -16.60
C GLU A 107 -9.44 -9.31 -17.28
N GLU A 108 -10.22 -8.34 -16.78
CA GLU A 108 -10.33 -6.98 -17.31
C GLU A 108 -10.40 -5.94 -16.19
N TRP A 109 -9.88 -4.75 -16.47
CA TRP A 109 -10.01 -3.62 -15.57
C TRP A 109 -11.44 -3.05 -15.58
N ILE A 110 -12.11 -3.12 -14.43
CA ILE A 110 -13.54 -2.80 -14.28
C ILE A 110 -13.84 -1.32 -14.02
N VAL A 111 -12.83 -0.51 -13.65
CA VAL A 111 -13.05 0.88 -13.22
C VAL A 111 -12.93 1.83 -14.41
N GLY A 112 -14.07 2.30 -14.93
CA GLY A 112 -14.15 3.22 -16.06
C GLY A 112 -15.02 2.68 -17.18
N SER A 113 -15.75 3.56 -17.87
CA SER A 113 -16.70 3.17 -18.92
C SER A 113 -16.08 3.19 -20.30
N THR A 114 -15.11 4.08 -20.52
CA THR A 114 -14.38 4.21 -21.79
C THR A 114 -12.95 3.68 -21.67
N HIS A 115 -12.31 3.35 -22.80
CA HIS A 115 -10.92 2.89 -22.83
C HIS A 115 -9.95 3.94 -22.24
N GLU A 116 -10.21 5.23 -22.49
CA GLU A 116 -9.40 6.33 -21.94
C GLU A 116 -9.58 6.42 -20.42
N GLU A 117 -10.82 6.34 -19.92
CA GLU A 117 -11.11 6.32 -18.49
C GLU A 117 -10.47 5.12 -17.80
N LYS A 118 -10.59 3.91 -18.36
CA LYS A 118 -9.99 2.69 -17.79
C LYS A 118 -8.47 2.80 -17.69
N THR A 119 -7.82 3.41 -18.68
CA THR A 119 -6.36 3.62 -18.66
C THR A 119 -5.98 4.64 -17.59
N ALA A 120 -6.71 5.76 -17.50
CA ALA A 120 -6.44 6.81 -16.53
C ALA A 120 -6.68 6.34 -15.09
N THR A 121 -7.77 5.61 -14.84
CA THR A 121 -8.07 5.04 -13.51
C THR A 121 -7.05 3.98 -13.13
N CYS A 122 -6.68 3.09 -14.04
CA CYS A 122 -5.62 2.11 -13.82
C CYS A 122 -4.29 2.78 -13.43
N ALA A 123 -3.88 3.81 -14.16
CA ALA A 123 -2.68 4.57 -13.84
C ALA A 123 -2.77 5.28 -12.48
N PHE A 124 -3.93 5.86 -12.15
CA PHE A 124 -4.17 6.48 -10.85
C PHE A 124 -4.09 5.47 -9.70
N PHE A 125 -4.70 4.29 -9.85
CA PHE A 125 -4.65 3.24 -8.84
C PHE A 125 -3.25 2.66 -8.66
N ALA A 126 -2.49 2.50 -9.75
CA ALA A 126 -1.07 2.12 -9.69
C ALA A 126 -0.22 3.18 -8.96
N TYR A 127 -0.44 4.46 -9.24
CA TYR A 127 0.22 5.55 -8.52
C TYR A 127 -0.13 5.52 -7.02
N MET A 128 -1.41 5.37 -6.69
CA MET A 128 -1.88 5.35 -5.31
C MET A 128 -1.34 4.14 -4.52
N SER A 129 -1.24 2.96 -5.13
CA SER A 129 -0.70 1.78 -4.47
C SER A 129 0.79 1.93 -4.15
N TRP A 130 1.60 2.37 -5.11
CA TRP A 130 3.02 2.65 -4.90
C TRP A 130 3.26 3.77 -3.89
N ASN A 131 2.44 4.83 -3.94
CA ASN A 131 2.48 5.91 -2.96
C ASN A 131 2.18 5.40 -1.54
N SER A 132 1.19 4.51 -1.41
CA SER A 132 0.79 3.93 -0.13
C SER A 132 1.89 3.03 0.43
N TYR A 133 2.49 2.17 -0.40
CA TYR A 133 3.62 1.32 -0.01
C TYR A 133 4.82 2.12 0.49
N MET A 134 5.22 3.17 -0.24
CA MET A 134 6.30 4.08 0.20
C MET A 134 5.96 4.80 1.51
N THR A 135 4.72 5.27 1.63
CA THR A 135 4.24 5.94 2.85
C THR A 135 4.24 4.99 4.05
N MET A 136 3.80 3.74 3.89
CA MET A 136 3.82 2.72 4.94
C MET A 136 5.25 2.42 5.40
N SER A 137 6.17 2.15 4.48
CA SER A 137 7.57 1.84 4.80
C SER A 137 8.27 3.00 5.53
N MET A 138 8.13 4.23 5.03
CA MET A 138 8.67 5.43 5.69
C MET A 138 8.02 5.69 7.04
N THR A 139 6.72 5.43 7.20
CA THR A 139 6.01 5.60 8.47
C THR A 139 6.49 4.59 9.51
N ILE A 140 6.69 3.32 9.14
CA ILE A 140 7.24 2.29 10.05
C ILE A 140 8.67 2.65 10.47
N ALA A 141 9.48 3.17 9.55
CA ALA A 141 10.81 3.69 9.88
C ALA A 141 10.74 4.87 10.87
N ALA A 142 9.80 5.81 10.67
CA ALA A 142 9.59 6.94 11.57
C ALA A 142 9.13 6.49 12.97
N ILE A 143 8.23 5.50 13.06
CA ILE A 143 7.79 4.90 14.35
C ILE A 143 8.97 4.23 15.06
N SER A 144 9.81 3.51 14.31
CA SER A 144 11.01 2.86 14.85
C SER A 144 11.99 3.90 15.41
N PHE A 145 12.18 5.00 14.69
CA PHE A 145 13.03 6.11 15.13
C PHE A 145 12.47 6.84 16.37
N ASP A 146 11.16 7.09 16.43
CA ASP A 146 10.47 7.67 17.61
C ASP A 146 10.72 6.81 18.86
N ARG A 147 10.53 5.48 18.74
CA ARG A 147 10.76 4.52 19.83
C ARG A 147 12.23 4.45 20.24
N PHE A 148 13.14 4.45 19.27
CA PHE A 148 14.58 4.48 19.54
C PHE A 148 14.99 5.72 20.35
N LEU A 149 14.52 6.92 19.95
CA LEU A 149 14.79 8.15 20.68
C LEU A 149 14.20 8.13 22.10
N PHE A 150 13.00 7.58 22.27
CA PHE A 150 12.36 7.44 23.58
C PHE A 150 13.19 6.57 24.53
N ILE A 151 13.73 5.44 24.04
CA ILE A 151 14.51 4.49 24.85
C ILE A 151 15.94 5.00 25.10
N VAL A 152 16.65 5.45 24.07
CA VAL A 152 18.09 5.73 24.15
C VAL A 152 18.39 7.15 24.63
N LYS A 153 17.54 8.13 24.26
CA LYS A 153 17.76 9.55 24.59
C LYS A 153 16.45 10.24 25.00
N PRO A 154 15.86 9.88 26.16
CA PRO A 154 14.56 10.40 26.59
C PRO A 154 14.52 11.92 26.77
N HIS A 155 15.65 12.55 27.12
CA HIS A 155 15.74 14.00 27.24
C HIS A 155 15.60 14.71 25.87
N LEU A 156 16.16 14.13 24.81
CA LEU A 156 16.02 14.65 23.43
C LEU A 156 14.59 14.39 22.92
N HIS A 157 14.03 13.21 23.21
CA HIS A 157 12.64 12.88 22.85
C HIS A 157 11.63 13.88 23.41
N LYS A 158 11.73 14.22 24.70
CA LYS A 158 10.82 15.19 25.35
C LYS A 158 10.87 16.60 24.73
N SER A 159 12.03 17.01 24.20
CA SER A 159 12.19 18.33 23.59
C SER A 159 11.78 18.36 22.12
N PHE A 160 12.11 17.29 21.37
CA PHE A 160 11.99 17.22 19.92
C PHE A 160 10.67 16.58 19.44
N MET A 161 10.21 15.48 20.05
CA MET A 161 9.09 14.67 19.55
C MET A 161 7.73 15.16 20.06
N LYS A 162 7.40 16.41 19.75
CA LYS A 162 6.06 16.99 19.98
C LYS A 162 5.08 16.51 18.90
N PRO A 163 3.77 16.44 19.19
CA PRO A 163 2.77 16.01 18.21
C PRO A 163 2.74 16.88 16.94
N GLN A 164 3.09 18.16 17.04
CA GLN A 164 3.24 19.05 15.88
C GLN A 164 4.39 18.61 14.96
N VAL A 165 5.53 18.19 15.52
CA VAL A 165 6.66 17.70 14.74
C VAL A 165 6.30 16.39 14.04
N ALA A 166 5.63 15.48 14.75
CA ALA A 166 5.13 14.25 14.14
C ALA A 166 4.17 14.52 12.96
N LEU A 167 3.29 15.52 13.10
CA LEU A 167 2.41 15.94 11.99
C LEU A 167 3.21 16.44 10.78
N PHE A 168 4.22 17.30 11.00
CA PHE A 168 5.07 17.78 9.90
C PHE A 168 5.87 16.66 9.24
N VAL A 169 6.39 15.71 10.02
CA VAL A 169 7.08 14.52 9.49
C VAL A 169 6.13 13.68 8.66
N THR A 170 4.91 13.41 9.14
CA THR A 170 3.89 12.67 8.38
C THR A 170 3.58 13.38 7.05
N ILE A 171 3.32 14.69 7.08
CA ILE A 171 3.06 15.46 5.85
C ILE A 171 4.26 15.38 4.90
N GLY A 172 5.48 15.49 5.42
CA GLY A 172 6.71 15.33 4.65
C GLY A 172 6.83 13.96 3.99
N ILE A 173 6.48 12.88 4.69
CA ILE A 173 6.46 11.51 4.16
C ILE A 173 5.48 11.40 3.00
N TRP A 174 4.23 11.86 3.17
CA TRP A 174 3.22 11.81 2.10
C TRP A 174 3.64 12.60 0.86
N LEU A 175 4.19 13.80 1.04
CA LEU A 175 4.67 14.63 -0.06
C LEU A 175 5.87 14.00 -0.76
N LEU A 176 6.86 13.51 -0.01
CA LEU A 176 8.05 12.87 -0.57
C LEU A 176 7.68 11.60 -1.35
N SER A 177 6.84 10.74 -0.76
CA SER A 177 6.28 9.57 -1.43
C SER A 177 5.51 9.97 -2.68
N GLY A 178 4.73 11.07 -2.64
CA GLY A 178 4.00 11.60 -3.79
C GLY A 178 4.94 11.94 -4.93
N VAL A 179 5.90 12.84 -4.66
CA VAL A 179 6.84 13.35 -5.65
C VAL A 179 7.64 12.22 -6.30
N ILE A 180 8.19 11.29 -5.52
CA ILE A 180 8.97 10.16 -6.06
C ILE A 180 8.14 9.30 -7.00
N ASN A 181 6.88 9.02 -6.64
CA ASN A 181 6.00 8.18 -7.45
C ASN A 181 5.38 8.93 -8.64
N THR A 182 5.53 10.25 -8.76
CA THR A 182 5.12 10.97 -9.98
C THR A 182 6.08 10.77 -11.15
N THR A 183 7.26 10.18 -10.93
CA THR A 183 8.31 10.01 -11.96
C THR A 183 7.83 9.32 -13.26
N PRO A 184 6.93 8.31 -13.25
CA PRO A 184 6.42 7.71 -14.49
C PRO A 184 5.55 8.66 -15.33
N PHE A 185 4.96 9.71 -14.73
CA PHE A 185 4.20 10.70 -15.52
C PHE A 185 5.09 11.68 -16.30
N TYR A 186 6.36 11.82 -15.91
CA TYR A 186 7.33 12.70 -16.57
C TYR A 186 8.22 11.97 -17.59
N GLY A 187 7.86 10.73 -17.97
CA GLY A 187 8.55 9.95 -18.99
C GLY A 187 9.66 9.02 -18.47
N LEU A 188 9.79 8.85 -17.15
CA LEU A 188 10.68 7.87 -16.51
C LEU A 188 9.91 6.61 -16.13
N GLY A 189 9.39 5.90 -17.14
CA GLY A 189 8.48 4.74 -17.01
C GLY A 189 7.05 5.09 -17.39
N GLU A 190 6.13 4.12 -17.32
CA GLU A 190 4.69 4.34 -17.53
C GLU A 190 3.89 3.52 -16.51
N TYR A 191 2.76 4.06 -16.05
CA TYR A 191 1.77 3.25 -15.33
C TYR A 191 0.84 2.57 -16.32
N GLY A 192 0.65 1.27 -16.19
CA GLY A 192 -0.17 0.50 -17.12
C GLY A 192 -0.71 -0.79 -16.53
N TYR A 193 -1.64 -1.39 -17.27
CA TYR A 193 -2.23 -2.68 -16.93
C TYR A 193 -1.32 -3.82 -17.40
N ALA A 194 -0.87 -4.65 -16.47
CA ALA A 194 -0.12 -5.86 -16.76
C ALA A 194 -1.09 -7.03 -16.93
N SER A 195 -1.49 -7.32 -18.18
CA SER A 195 -2.46 -8.38 -18.48
C SER A 195 -2.04 -9.78 -17.99
N TYR A 196 -0.74 -10.02 -17.85
CA TYR A 196 -0.21 -11.28 -17.34
C TYR A 196 -0.50 -11.49 -15.84
N PHE A 197 -0.56 -10.40 -15.07
CA PHE A 197 -0.78 -10.42 -13.62
C PHE A 197 -2.16 -9.90 -13.20
N GLY A 198 -2.93 -9.32 -14.14
CA GLY A 198 -4.25 -8.74 -13.88
C GLY A 198 -4.21 -7.49 -12.99
N LEU A 199 -3.10 -6.75 -12.98
CA LEU A 199 -2.89 -5.63 -12.06
C LEU A 199 -2.35 -4.38 -12.75
N CYS A 200 -2.62 -3.21 -12.17
CA CYS A 200 -2.09 -1.92 -12.61
C CYS A 200 -0.81 -1.59 -11.82
N SER A 201 0.33 -1.44 -12.50
CA SER A 201 1.64 -1.15 -11.88
C SER A 201 2.52 -0.29 -12.77
N SER A 202 3.73 0.06 -12.29
CA SER A 202 4.74 0.74 -13.08
C SER A 202 5.43 -0.27 -14.02
N LEU A 203 5.36 -0.01 -15.32
CA LEU A 203 5.95 -0.85 -16.36
C LEU A 203 7.28 -0.24 -16.82
N LEU A 204 8.32 -1.07 -16.84
CA LEU A 204 9.67 -0.71 -17.27
C LEU A 204 9.91 -0.87 -18.78
N ASP A 205 9.06 -1.64 -19.49
CA ASP A 205 9.18 -1.85 -20.93
C ASP A 205 7.92 -1.41 -21.69
N ARG A 206 8.12 -0.61 -22.74
CA ARG A 206 7.10 -0.08 -23.65
C ARG A 206 6.40 -1.20 -24.44
N LYS A 207 6.97 -2.41 -24.47
CA LYS A 207 6.43 -3.60 -25.16
C LYS A 207 5.33 -4.34 -24.39
N GLY A 208 5.13 -4.03 -23.11
CA GLY A 208 4.07 -4.60 -22.27
C GLY A 208 2.74 -3.85 -22.34
N LEU A 209 2.66 -2.77 -23.14
CA LEU A 209 1.42 -2.05 -23.41
C LEU A 209 0.52 -2.90 -24.32
N CYS A 210 0.01 -4.02 -23.78
CA CYS A 210 -1.09 -4.73 -24.38
C CYS A 210 -2.30 -3.79 -24.35
N ARG A 211 -2.50 -3.11 -25.48
CA ARG A 211 -3.80 -2.68 -26.02
C ARG A 211 -4.73 -3.90 -26.26
N ALA A 212 -4.60 -4.95 -25.46
CA ALA A 212 -5.25 -6.24 -25.57
C ALA A 212 -5.92 -6.49 -24.21
N ASN A 213 -7.24 -6.31 -24.18
CA ASN A 213 -8.17 -6.50 -23.05
C ASN A 213 -8.58 -5.26 -22.25
N LEU A 214 -8.37 -4.05 -22.77
CA LEU A 214 -9.33 -2.97 -22.52
C LEU A 214 -10.48 -3.13 -23.52
N LYS A 215 -11.34 -4.13 -23.29
CA LYS A 215 -12.63 -4.21 -23.99
C LYS A 215 -13.63 -3.25 -23.35
#